data_AF-A0A814Y6P9-F1
#
_entry.id   AF-A0A814Y6P9-F1
#
_cell.length_a   1.000
_cell.length_b   1.000
_cell.length_c   1.000
_cell.angle_alpha   90.00
_cell.angle_beta   90.00
_cell.angle_gamma   90.00
#
_symmetry.space_group_name_H-M   'P 1'
#
loop_
_entity.id
_entity.type
_entity.pdbx_description
1 polymer ?
#
loop_
_entity_poly.entity_id
_entity_poly.type
_entity_poly.pdbx_seq_one_letter_code
_entity_poly.pdbx_strand_id
1 'polypeptide(L)'
;MSQAETLIKDMKADLGGTELLMPLRWLKENKPLTSGVRQIFLLTDGEVSNVTEVTNLCREMSEYTRIFSFGLGHSPSRALVKGIARATNGYFNFIAPHTNVDIYVAEQLARALQPSIADVYVKWNTNQRILHKVPEHAPPVFVGDRLLFYAFLDESMPFDHTISVELFIGTQQQSIGLARIDHVPSVLSSQLVMRLAAKALLRELSDDQKTIDKELLVNISIKYDVLCPYTAFIGVERRLDINSESNIDMELREVPIMISKTCQESLTRFRDFQIRIF
;
A
#
# COMPACT_ATOMS: atom_id res chain seq x y z
N MET A 1 32.20 -4.31 17.35
CA MET A 1 31.11 -4.92 18.14
C MET A 1 30.95 -4.25 19.50
N SER A 2 32.02 -4.04 20.28
CA SER A 2 31.93 -3.46 21.64
C SER A 2 31.16 -2.13 21.74
N GLN A 3 31.37 -1.18 20.83
CA GLN A 3 30.68 0.13 20.87
C GLN A 3 29.17 0.02 20.65
N ALA A 4 28.73 -0.84 19.73
CA ALA A 4 27.29 -1.03 19.45
C ALA A 4 26.59 -1.72 20.62
N GLU A 5 27.23 -2.72 21.23
CA GLU A 5 26.71 -3.39 22.43
C GLU A 5 26.60 -2.43 23.61
N THR A 6 27.60 -1.56 23.81
CA THR A 6 27.54 -0.52 24.83
C THR A 6 26.37 0.43 24.58
N LEU A 7 26.19 0.91 23.34
CA LEU A 7 25.11 1.83 23.00
C LEU A 7 23.72 1.21 23.19
N ILE A 8 23.57 -0.08 22.93
CA ILE A 8 22.33 -0.83 23.21
C ILE A 8 22.08 -0.92 24.73
N LYS A 9 23.12 -1.24 25.52
CA LYS A 9 23.00 -1.34 26.98
C LYS A 9 22.67 0.01 27.64
N ASP A 10 23.15 1.10 27.05
CA ASP A 10 22.95 2.46 27.56
C ASP A 10 21.66 3.11 27.04
N MET A 11 20.99 2.49 26.05
CA MET A 11 19.77 3.01 25.45
C MET A 11 18.64 3.05 26.49
N LYS A 12 18.07 4.23 26.69
CA LYS A 12 16.93 4.46 27.58
C LYS A 12 15.79 5.08 26.80
N ALA A 13 14.58 4.61 27.06
CA ALA A 13 13.39 5.30 26.58
C ALA A 13 13.30 6.66 27.28
N ASP A 14 13.20 7.74 26.51
CA ASP A 14 12.83 9.05 27.03
C ASP A 14 11.32 9.15 27.30
N LEU A 15 10.54 8.14 26.85
CA LEU A 15 9.09 8.04 26.93
C LEU A 15 8.36 9.27 26.35
N GLY A 16 9.01 9.94 25.39
CA GLY A 16 8.47 11.08 24.65
C GLY A 16 7.55 10.68 23.49
N GLY A 17 7.61 11.45 22.41
CA GLY A 17 6.90 11.17 21.16
C GLY A 17 7.68 10.25 20.20
N THR A 18 7.07 9.89 19.08
CA THR A 18 7.71 9.12 18.00
C THR A 18 8.10 10.03 16.84
N GLU A 19 9.38 10.36 16.71
CA GLU A 19 9.88 11.26 15.65
C GLU A 19 10.68 10.51 14.57
N LEU A 20 10.00 10.12 13.49
CA LEU A 20 10.63 9.36 12.39
C LEU A 20 11.18 10.24 11.26
N LEU A 21 10.70 11.47 11.10
CA LEU A 21 11.11 12.31 9.97
C LEU A 21 12.58 12.68 10.02
N MET A 22 13.09 13.08 11.18
CA MET A 22 14.48 13.49 11.35
C MET A 22 15.47 12.37 10.96
N PRO A 23 15.38 11.13 11.51
CA PRO A 23 16.28 10.06 11.11
C PRO A 23 16.10 9.66 9.65
N LEU A 24 14.88 9.67 9.10
CA LEU A 24 14.65 9.36 7.68
C LEU A 24 15.22 10.41 6.74
N ARG A 25 15.17 11.71 7.11
CA ARG A 25 15.80 12.79 6.33
C ARG A 25 17.31 12.63 6.32
N TRP A 26 17.90 12.32 7.48
CA TRP A 26 19.32 12.01 7.57
C TRP A 26 19.72 10.83 6.68
N LEU A 27 18.90 9.76 6.65
CA LEU A 27 19.15 8.60 5.77
C LEU A 27 19.11 8.97 4.28
N LYS A 28 18.19 9.85 3.88
CA LYS A 28 18.07 10.35 2.50
C LYS A 28 19.29 11.18 2.09
N GLU A 29 19.75 12.05 2.98
CA GLU A 29 20.91 12.92 2.75
C GLU A 29 22.23 12.12 2.72
N ASN A 30 22.31 11.06 3.53
CA ASN A 30 23.46 10.18 3.60
C ASN A 30 23.21 8.92 2.77
N LYS A 31 23.16 9.04 1.44
CA LYS A 31 23.00 7.87 0.56
C LYS A 31 24.15 6.86 0.74
N PRO A 32 23.90 5.55 0.62
CA PRO A 32 24.97 4.55 0.64
C PRO A 32 26.03 4.84 -0.43
N LEU A 33 27.31 4.75 -0.05
CA LEU A 33 28.44 5.01 -0.95
C LEU A 33 28.71 3.87 -1.94
N THR A 34 28.21 2.66 -1.64
CA THR A 34 28.36 1.47 -2.46
C THR A 34 27.09 1.22 -3.26
N SER A 35 27.19 0.45 -4.36
CA SER A 35 26.06 0.04 -5.20
C SER A 35 25.06 -0.90 -4.51
N GLY A 36 25.10 -1.01 -3.18
CA GLY A 36 24.23 -1.87 -2.38
C GLY A 36 23.00 -1.14 -1.85
N VAL A 37 21.90 -1.87 -1.70
CA VAL A 37 20.69 -1.39 -1.04
C VAL A 37 20.90 -1.42 0.47
N ARG A 38 20.77 -0.28 1.15
CA ARG A 38 20.80 -0.18 2.61
C ARG A 38 19.59 -0.91 3.20
N GLN A 39 19.82 -1.85 4.10
CA GLN A 39 18.76 -2.55 4.83
C GLN A 39 18.56 -1.88 6.20
N ILE A 40 17.33 -1.52 6.54
CA ILE A 40 16.98 -0.86 7.81
C ILE A 40 15.91 -1.69 8.50
N PHE A 41 16.09 -1.96 9.79
CA PHE A 41 15.05 -2.55 10.62
C PHE A 41 14.45 -1.46 11.50
N LEU A 42 13.17 -1.17 11.34
CA LEU A 42 12.43 -0.18 12.10
C LEU A 42 11.52 -0.89 13.09
N LEU A 43 11.62 -0.54 14.37
CA LEU A 43 10.76 -1.08 15.43
C LEU A 43 9.93 0.07 16.00
N THR A 44 8.62 -0.16 16.16
CA THR A 44 7.72 0.82 16.77
C THR A 44 6.55 0.12 17.46
N ASP A 45 6.18 0.61 18.63
CA ASP A 45 4.98 0.23 19.39
C ASP A 45 3.91 1.33 19.36
N GLY A 46 4.20 2.47 18.71
CA GLY A 46 3.40 3.68 18.74
C GLY A 46 2.91 4.14 17.36
N GLU A 47 2.44 5.38 17.33
CA GLU A 47 1.88 6.02 16.15
C GLU A 47 2.58 7.36 15.88
N VAL A 48 2.48 7.82 14.63
CA VAL A 48 2.91 9.15 14.22
C VAL A 48 1.74 9.85 13.53
N SER A 49 1.61 11.16 13.70
CA SER A 49 0.54 11.95 13.05
C SER A 49 0.81 12.19 11.57
N ASN A 50 2.07 12.11 11.13
CA ASN A 50 2.58 12.46 9.81
C ASN A 50 2.91 11.23 8.95
N VAL A 51 2.10 10.17 9.02
CA VAL A 51 2.30 8.90 8.29
C VAL A 51 2.58 9.14 6.80
N THR A 52 1.79 9.99 6.17
CA THR A 52 1.91 10.32 4.75
C THR A 52 3.27 10.91 4.39
N GLU A 53 3.74 11.90 5.15
CA GLU A 53 5.04 12.54 4.93
C GLU A 53 6.18 11.53 5.09
N VAL A 54 6.10 10.72 6.15
CA VAL A 54 7.06 9.64 6.43
C VAL A 54 7.12 8.64 5.28
N THR A 55 5.97 8.15 4.80
CA THR A 55 5.93 7.18 3.69
C THR A 55 6.41 7.76 2.36
N ASN A 56 6.15 9.04 2.10
CA ASN A 56 6.62 9.71 0.89
C ASN A 56 8.13 9.85 0.90
N LEU A 57 8.70 10.27 2.03
CA LEU A 57 10.14 10.35 2.21
C LEU A 57 10.80 8.98 2.04
N CYS A 58 10.20 7.92 2.58
CA CYS A 58 10.64 6.55 2.35
C CYS A 58 10.63 6.16 0.87
N ARG A 59 9.57 6.50 0.12
CA ARG A 59 9.44 6.19 -1.30
C ARG A 59 10.54 6.83 -2.14
N GLU A 60 10.96 8.05 -1.82
CA GLU A 60 12.07 8.74 -2.47
C GLU A 60 13.45 8.07 -2.25
N MET A 61 13.55 7.17 -1.26
CA MET A 61 14.75 6.40 -0.98
C MET A 61 14.68 4.95 -1.47
N SER A 62 13.56 4.54 -2.06
CA SER A 62 13.24 3.13 -2.35
C SER A 62 14.20 2.41 -3.30
N GLU A 63 14.97 3.16 -4.11
CA GLU A 63 16.00 2.62 -4.99
C GLU A 63 17.24 2.13 -4.24
N TYR A 64 17.58 2.76 -3.12
CA TYR A 64 18.84 2.51 -2.39
C TYR A 64 18.63 2.17 -0.91
N THR A 65 17.39 2.16 -0.42
CA THR A 65 17.04 1.84 0.97
C THR A 65 15.80 0.93 1.00
N ARG A 66 15.91 -0.16 1.76
CA ARG A 66 14.83 -1.10 2.05
C ARG A 66 14.58 -1.13 3.56
N ILE A 67 13.33 -0.92 3.97
CA ILE A 67 12.97 -0.83 5.39
C ILE A 67 12.06 -2.01 5.77
N PHE A 68 12.51 -2.79 6.74
CA PHE A 68 11.80 -3.88 7.39
C PHE A 68 11.19 -3.37 8.69
N SER A 69 9.86 -3.27 8.75
CA SER A 69 9.18 -2.66 9.89
C SER A 69 8.58 -3.72 10.82
N PHE A 70 8.65 -3.45 12.12
CA PHE A 70 8.03 -4.24 13.18
C PHE A 70 7.07 -3.35 13.97
N GLY A 71 5.79 -3.71 13.94
CA GLY A 71 4.80 -3.17 14.87
C GLY A 71 4.75 -4.05 16.12
N LEU A 72 5.14 -3.52 17.27
CA LEU A 72 5.20 -4.25 18.52
C LEU A 72 3.97 -3.96 19.40
N GLY A 73 3.46 -4.99 20.08
CA GLY A 73 2.41 -4.82 21.07
C GLY A 73 1.01 -4.71 20.47
N HIS A 74 0.12 -4.00 21.17
CA HIS A 74 -1.31 -4.00 20.88
C HIS A 74 -1.75 -2.98 19.82
N SER A 75 -1.10 -1.81 19.80
CA SER A 75 -1.60 -0.65 19.06
C SER A 75 -0.58 0.08 18.18
N PRO A 76 0.39 -0.60 17.53
CA PRO A 76 1.25 0.08 16.57
C PRO A 76 0.42 0.53 15.35
N SER A 77 0.72 1.71 14.81
CA SER A 77 0.01 2.23 13.63
C SER A 77 0.19 1.29 12.44
N ARG A 78 -0.91 0.61 12.04
CA ARG A 78 -0.90 -0.31 10.90
C ARG A 78 -0.60 0.40 9.59
N ALA A 79 -1.05 1.64 9.44
CA ALA A 79 -0.81 2.47 8.27
C ALA A 79 0.69 2.80 8.16
N LEU A 80 1.32 3.20 9.27
CA LEU A 80 2.74 3.49 9.32
C LEU A 80 3.61 2.28 9.02
N VAL A 81 3.43 1.20 9.80
CA VAL A 81 4.25 -0.02 9.70
C VAL A 81 4.16 -0.61 8.29
N LYS A 82 2.95 -0.76 7.74
CA LYS A 82 2.78 -1.27 6.37
C LYS A 82 3.25 -0.28 5.32
N GLY A 83 3.00 1.01 5.53
CA GLY A 83 3.31 2.08 4.59
C GLY A 83 4.82 2.19 4.34
N ILE A 84 5.62 2.26 5.40
CA ILE A 84 7.09 2.37 5.30
C ILE A 84 7.69 1.17 4.59
N ALA A 85 7.31 -0.05 4.99
CA ALA A 85 7.84 -1.27 4.38
C ALA A 85 7.49 -1.33 2.89
N ARG A 86 6.23 -1.07 2.52
CA ARG A 86 5.80 -1.09 1.11
C ARG A 86 6.48 0.00 0.28
N ALA A 87 6.59 1.21 0.82
CA ALA A 87 7.22 2.33 0.12
C ALA A 87 8.69 2.07 -0.22
N THR A 88 9.36 1.15 0.49
CA THR A 88 10.77 0.81 0.29
C THR A 88 10.99 -0.62 -0.20
N ASN A 89 9.94 -1.30 -0.68
CA ASN A 89 9.99 -2.70 -1.11
C ASN A 89 10.46 -3.69 -0.02
N GLY A 90 10.36 -3.30 1.25
CA GLY A 90 10.68 -4.12 2.42
C GLY A 90 9.53 -5.04 2.84
N TYR A 91 9.62 -5.55 4.06
CA TYR A 91 8.60 -6.42 4.66
C TYR A 91 8.14 -5.84 6.00
N PHE A 92 6.94 -6.21 6.44
CA PHE A 92 6.41 -5.77 7.72
C PHE A 92 5.90 -6.95 8.53
N ASN A 93 6.14 -6.92 9.84
CA ASN A 93 5.57 -7.88 10.79
C ASN A 93 4.88 -7.13 11.94
N PHE A 94 3.80 -7.71 12.45
CA PHE A 94 3.19 -7.28 13.71
C PHE A 94 3.44 -8.38 14.74
N ILE A 95 4.08 -8.03 15.85
CA ILE A 95 4.42 -8.96 16.92
C ILE A 95 3.55 -8.63 18.12
N ALA A 96 2.69 -9.58 18.47
CA ALA A 96 1.83 -9.46 19.64
C ALA A 96 2.68 -9.46 20.93
N PRO A 97 2.21 -8.81 22.01
CA PRO A 97 2.94 -8.83 23.27
C PRO A 97 3.12 -10.26 23.80
N HIS A 98 4.19 -10.47 24.56
CA HIS A 98 4.60 -11.78 25.11
C HIS A 98 4.91 -12.86 24.06
N THR A 99 5.06 -12.48 22.79
CA THR A 99 5.51 -13.40 21.74
C THR A 99 7.03 -13.40 21.65
N ASN A 100 7.64 -14.56 21.39
CA ASN A 100 9.06 -14.62 21.09
C ASN A 100 9.35 -13.87 19.77
N VAL A 101 10.19 -12.84 19.85
CA VAL A 101 10.58 -11.99 18.72
C VAL A 101 11.59 -12.64 17.78
N ASP A 102 12.34 -13.64 18.25
CA ASP A 102 13.52 -14.20 17.58
C ASP A 102 13.18 -14.75 16.20
N ILE A 103 12.05 -15.45 16.07
CA ILE A 103 11.61 -16.03 14.79
C ILE A 103 11.33 -14.92 13.78
N TYR A 104 10.61 -13.87 14.18
CA TYR A 104 10.29 -12.76 13.28
C TYR A 104 11.52 -11.95 12.88
N VAL A 105 12.47 -11.77 13.81
CA VAL A 105 13.74 -11.10 13.52
C VAL A 105 14.57 -11.95 12.56
N ALA A 106 14.67 -13.26 12.79
CA ALA A 106 15.40 -14.18 11.92
C ALA A 106 14.80 -14.22 10.50
N GLU A 107 13.48 -14.26 10.37
CA GLU A 107 12.80 -14.22 9.07
C GLU A 107 13.06 -12.92 8.30
N GLN A 108 12.93 -11.76 8.95
CA GLN A 108 13.19 -10.48 8.28
C GLN A 108 14.68 -10.32 7.95
N LEU A 109 15.59 -10.79 8.81
CA LEU A 109 17.03 -10.80 8.55
C LEU A 109 17.37 -11.70 7.36
N ALA A 110 16.79 -12.90 7.29
CA ALA A 110 16.97 -13.81 6.17
C ALA A 110 16.54 -13.17 4.85
N ARG A 111 15.44 -12.40 4.85
CA ARG A 111 14.96 -11.62 3.69
C ARG A 111 15.88 -10.44 3.34
N ALA A 112 16.39 -9.73 4.34
CA ALA A 112 17.29 -8.58 4.16
C ALA A 112 18.64 -8.97 3.54
N LEU A 113 19.11 -10.18 3.83
CA LEU A 113 20.37 -10.72 3.32
C LEU A 113 20.24 -11.39 1.95
N GLN A 114 19.02 -11.53 1.41
CA GLN A 114 18.85 -12.10 0.07
C GLN A 114 19.40 -11.15 -1.00
N PRO A 115 20.07 -11.68 -2.03
CA PRO A 115 20.43 -10.90 -3.20
C PRO A 115 19.17 -10.42 -3.92
N SER A 116 19.32 -9.30 -4.63
CA SER A 116 18.26 -8.71 -5.43
C SER A 116 18.74 -8.36 -6.82
N ILE A 117 17.85 -8.47 -7.80
CA ILE A 117 18.03 -7.88 -9.12
C ILE A 117 17.36 -6.51 -9.08
N ALA A 118 18.18 -5.46 -9.14
CA ALA A 118 17.73 -4.07 -9.25
C ALA A 118 17.58 -3.68 -10.73
N ASP A 119 16.98 -2.51 -10.97
CA ASP A 119 16.78 -1.96 -12.32
C ASP A 119 16.09 -2.95 -13.26
N VAL A 120 14.90 -3.38 -12.86
CA VAL A 120 14.08 -4.30 -13.64
C VAL A 120 12.96 -3.51 -14.31
N TYR A 121 12.57 -3.90 -15.51
CA TYR A 121 11.38 -3.37 -16.16
C TYR A 121 10.64 -4.47 -16.92
N VAL A 122 9.34 -4.24 -17.11
CA VAL A 122 8.47 -5.15 -17.86
C VAL A 122 8.19 -4.57 -19.23
N LYS A 123 8.51 -5.33 -20.26
CA LYS A 123 8.15 -5.04 -21.64
C LYS A 123 6.88 -5.80 -22.00
N TRP A 124 5.84 -5.07 -22.36
CA TRP A 124 4.59 -5.62 -22.86
C TRP A 124 4.65 -5.64 -24.38
N ASN A 125 4.75 -6.82 -24.98
CA ASN A 125 4.70 -6.99 -26.42
C ASN A 125 3.25 -7.29 -26.82
N THR A 126 2.53 -6.26 -27.25
CA THR A 126 1.15 -6.39 -27.72
C THR A 126 0.81 -5.31 -28.74
N ASN A 127 -0.09 -5.63 -29.67
CA ASN A 127 -0.71 -4.66 -30.58
C ASN A 127 -1.92 -3.96 -29.96
N GLN A 128 -2.42 -4.45 -28.82
CA GLN A 128 -3.54 -3.87 -28.11
C GLN A 128 -3.10 -2.65 -27.30
N ARG A 129 -3.94 -1.61 -27.27
CA ARG A 129 -3.66 -0.43 -26.46
C ARG A 129 -3.78 -0.75 -24.97
N ILE A 130 -2.70 -0.53 -24.22
CA ILE A 130 -2.69 -0.58 -22.75
C ILE A 130 -3.11 0.79 -22.22
N LEU A 131 -4.21 0.84 -21.47
CA LEU A 131 -4.74 2.05 -20.84
C LEU A 131 -3.98 2.38 -19.55
N HIS A 132 -3.76 1.38 -18.70
CA HIS A 132 -3.02 1.48 -17.45
C HIS A 132 -2.24 0.21 -17.19
N LYS A 133 -1.08 0.32 -16.54
CA LYS A 133 -0.29 -0.81 -16.04
C LYS A 133 0.08 -0.55 -14.59
N VAL A 134 0.13 -1.60 -13.79
CA VAL A 134 0.42 -1.51 -12.36
C VAL A 134 1.31 -2.67 -11.94
N PRO A 135 2.44 -2.43 -11.26
CA PRO A 135 3.02 -1.10 -11.05
C PRO A 135 3.52 -0.48 -12.35
N GLU A 136 3.54 0.86 -12.42
CA GLU A 136 4.09 1.62 -13.57
C GLU A 136 5.59 1.33 -13.76
N HIS A 137 6.32 1.28 -12.63
CA HIS A 137 7.73 0.91 -12.55
C HIS A 137 7.88 -0.39 -11.77
N ALA A 138 8.62 -1.36 -12.32
CA ALA A 138 8.82 -2.62 -11.64
C ALA A 138 9.74 -2.42 -10.41
N PRO A 139 9.37 -2.96 -9.23
CA PRO A 139 10.25 -2.92 -8.07
C PRO A 139 11.42 -3.89 -8.26
N PRO A 140 12.51 -3.74 -7.46
CA PRO A 140 13.57 -4.73 -7.40
C PRO A 140 13.05 -6.13 -7.06
N VAL A 141 13.70 -7.15 -7.61
CA VAL A 141 13.26 -8.54 -7.49
C VAL A 141 14.17 -9.27 -6.51
N PHE A 142 13.60 -9.78 -5.42
CA PHE A 142 14.33 -10.54 -4.40
C PHE A 142 14.01 -12.03 -4.51
N VAL A 143 14.95 -12.86 -4.05
CA VAL A 143 14.75 -14.31 -3.99
C VAL A 143 13.54 -14.65 -3.13
N GLY A 144 12.62 -15.45 -3.69
CA GLY A 144 11.39 -15.89 -3.02
C GLY A 144 10.23 -14.89 -3.03
N ASP A 145 10.43 -13.67 -3.54
CA ASP A 145 9.35 -12.71 -3.72
C ASP A 145 8.57 -12.98 -5.02
N ARG A 146 7.27 -12.67 -5.01
CA ARG A 146 6.39 -12.76 -6.18
C ARG A 146 6.08 -11.37 -6.69
N LEU A 147 6.46 -11.10 -7.94
CA LEU A 147 6.03 -9.90 -8.65
C LEU A 147 4.64 -10.10 -9.23
N LEU A 148 3.81 -9.07 -9.15
CA LEU A 148 2.45 -9.08 -9.68
C LEU A 148 2.23 -7.83 -10.49
N PHE A 149 1.97 -8.02 -11.78
CA PHE A 149 1.66 -6.94 -12.71
C PHE A 149 0.23 -7.09 -13.21
N TYR A 150 -0.43 -5.95 -13.37
CA TYR A 150 -1.74 -5.82 -13.98
C TYR A 150 -1.63 -4.89 -15.19
N ALA A 151 -2.35 -5.22 -16.25
CA ALA A 151 -2.52 -4.34 -17.40
C ALA A 151 -4.01 -4.23 -17.73
N PHE A 152 -4.48 -3.00 -17.91
CA PHE A 152 -5.82 -2.68 -18.38
C PHE A 152 -5.75 -2.44 -19.87
N LEU A 153 -6.41 -3.28 -20.65
CA LEU A 153 -6.41 -3.21 -22.10
C LEU A 153 -7.66 -2.48 -22.60
N ASP A 154 -7.54 -1.81 -23.73
CA ASP A 154 -8.67 -1.14 -24.39
C ASP A 154 -9.62 -2.18 -24.98
N GLU A 155 -10.85 -2.20 -24.46
CA GLU A 155 -11.92 -3.12 -24.86
C GLU A 155 -12.47 -2.82 -26.27
N SER A 156 -12.20 -1.63 -26.83
CA SER A 156 -12.66 -1.27 -28.18
C SER A 156 -11.89 -1.97 -29.32
N MET A 157 -10.76 -2.61 -29.00
CA MET A 157 -9.93 -3.34 -29.94
C MET A 157 -10.13 -4.86 -29.80
N PRO A 158 -10.00 -5.65 -30.88
CA PRO A 158 -10.01 -7.10 -30.78
C PRO A 158 -8.86 -7.57 -29.88
N PHE A 159 -9.12 -8.58 -29.05
CA PHE A 159 -8.11 -9.10 -28.13
C PHE A 159 -6.93 -9.70 -28.91
N ASP A 160 -5.74 -9.25 -28.56
CA ASP A 160 -4.51 -9.74 -29.16
C ASP A 160 -4.09 -11.06 -28.51
N HIS A 161 -4.30 -12.17 -29.21
CA HIS A 161 -3.89 -13.51 -28.75
C HIS A 161 -2.36 -13.73 -28.77
N THR A 162 -1.58 -12.74 -29.23
CA THR A 162 -0.11 -12.81 -29.27
C THR A 162 0.57 -12.04 -28.14
N ILE A 163 -0.21 -11.56 -27.14
CA ILE A 163 0.34 -10.83 -26.00
C ILE A 163 1.41 -11.66 -25.31
N SER A 164 2.58 -11.05 -25.17
CA SER A 164 3.65 -11.58 -24.34
C SER A 164 4.25 -10.50 -23.44
N VAL A 165 4.72 -10.94 -22.29
CA VAL A 165 5.29 -10.10 -21.25
C VAL A 165 6.70 -10.59 -20.98
N GLU A 166 7.65 -9.69 -21.11
CA GLU A 166 9.06 -9.99 -20.87
C GLU A 166 9.60 -9.15 -19.72
N LEU A 167 10.37 -9.80 -18.85
CA LEU A 167 11.06 -9.16 -17.75
C LEU A 167 12.51 -8.93 -18.15
N PHE A 168 12.98 -7.68 -18.05
CA PHE A 168 14.33 -7.28 -18.43
C PHE A 168 15.10 -6.70 -17.26
N ILE A 169 16.41 -6.91 -17.26
CA ILE A 169 17.35 -6.16 -16.43
C ILE A 169 17.89 -4.99 -17.24
N GLY A 170 17.59 -3.76 -16.82
CA GLY A 170 17.91 -2.51 -17.52
C GLY A 170 19.40 -2.36 -17.82
N THR A 171 20.25 -2.51 -16.81
CA THR A 171 21.71 -2.39 -16.93
C THR A 171 22.36 -3.33 -17.97
N GLN A 172 21.73 -4.47 -18.29
CA GLN A 172 22.29 -5.49 -19.19
C GLN A 172 21.46 -5.68 -20.46
N GLN A 173 20.30 -5.02 -20.56
CA GLN A 173 19.26 -5.27 -21.58
C GLN A 173 18.99 -6.77 -21.81
N GLN A 174 19.12 -7.56 -20.75
CA GLN A 174 18.97 -9.00 -20.80
C GLN A 174 17.55 -9.39 -20.39
N SER A 175 16.87 -10.16 -21.24
CA SER A 175 15.59 -10.79 -20.91
C SER A 175 15.85 -11.94 -19.94
N ILE A 176 15.18 -11.92 -18.78
CA ILE A 176 15.30 -12.93 -17.72
C ILE A 176 14.06 -13.81 -17.59
N GLY A 177 12.99 -13.49 -18.32
CA GLY A 177 11.79 -14.30 -18.35
C GLY A 177 10.79 -13.81 -19.40
N LEU A 178 10.10 -14.76 -20.01
CA LEU A 178 9.04 -14.53 -21.00
C LEU A 178 7.80 -15.30 -20.55
N ALA A 179 6.68 -14.60 -20.44
CA ALA A 179 5.37 -15.19 -20.29
C ALA A 179 4.53 -14.88 -21.52
N ARG A 180 3.89 -15.90 -22.11
CA ARG A 180 2.95 -15.74 -23.22
C ARG A 180 1.54 -15.98 -22.73
N ILE A 181 0.60 -15.18 -23.23
CA ILE A 181 -0.83 -15.36 -22.97
C ILE A 181 -1.42 -16.08 -24.18
N ASP A 182 -1.10 -17.37 -24.30
CA ASP A 182 -1.49 -18.16 -25.49
C ASP A 182 -3.02 -18.40 -25.53
N HIS A 183 -3.66 -18.52 -24.37
CA HIS A 183 -5.10 -18.66 -24.24
C HIS A 183 -5.62 -18.00 -22.95
N VAL A 184 -6.67 -17.18 -23.06
CA VAL A 184 -7.50 -16.81 -21.90
C VAL A 184 -8.47 -17.97 -21.67
N PRO A 185 -8.35 -18.76 -20.59
CA PRO A 185 -9.04 -20.05 -20.46
C PRO A 185 -10.57 -19.96 -20.47
N SER A 186 -11.09 -18.77 -20.20
CA SER A 186 -12.47 -18.30 -20.34
C SER A 186 -12.49 -16.92 -19.67
N VAL A 187 -13.38 -16.02 -20.09
CA VAL A 187 -13.68 -14.85 -19.27
C VAL A 187 -14.22 -15.39 -17.96
N LEU A 188 -13.43 -15.28 -16.87
CA LEU A 188 -13.89 -15.65 -15.55
C LEU A 188 -15.19 -14.88 -15.31
N SER A 189 -16.28 -15.59 -14.97
CA SER A 189 -17.54 -14.95 -14.55
C SER A 189 -17.35 -14.05 -13.33
N SER A 190 -16.24 -14.24 -12.60
CA SER A 190 -15.84 -13.49 -11.44
C SER A 190 -15.01 -12.24 -11.79
N GLN A 191 -15.47 -11.07 -11.32
CA GLN A 191 -14.74 -9.80 -11.42
C GLN A 191 -13.57 -9.68 -10.43
N LEU A 192 -13.19 -10.75 -9.72
CA LEU A 192 -12.16 -10.70 -8.67
C LEU A 192 -10.81 -10.16 -9.16
N VAL A 193 -10.33 -10.63 -10.32
CA VAL A 193 -9.04 -10.17 -10.87
C VAL A 193 -9.12 -8.69 -11.25
N MET A 194 -10.23 -8.25 -11.85
CA MET A 194 -10.48 -6.85 -12.17
C MET A 194 -10.49 -5.97 -10.91
N ARG A 195 -11.15 -6.42 -9.83
CA ARG A 195 -11.17 -5.72 -8.54
C ARG A 195 -9.79 -5.65 -7.88
N LEU A 196 -9.00 -6.73 -7.97
CA LEU A 196 -7.63 -6.73 -7.46
C LEU A 196 -6.73 -5.77 -8.25
N ALA A 197 -6.84 -5.78 -9.58
CA ALA A 197 -6.14 -4.86 -10.46
C ALA A 197 -6.55 -3.40 -10.18
N ALA A 198 -7.86 -3.13 -10.07
CA ALA A 198 -8.39 -1.80 -9.80
C ALA A 198 -7.95 -1.30 -8.42
N LYS A 199 -7.94 -2.16 -7.40
CA LYS A 199 -7.42 -1.83 -6.07
C LYS A 199 -5.92 -1.51 -6.10
N ALA A 200 -5.14 -2.24 -6.90
CA ALA A 200 -3.72 -1.97 -7.05
C ALA A 200 -3.49 -0.61 -7.75
N LEU A 201 -4.25 -0.34 -8.82
CA LEU A 201 -4.19 0.93 -9.55
C LEU A 201 -4.61 2.12 -8.68
N LEU A 202 -5.76 2.03 -8.01
CA LEU A 202 -6.24 3.08 -7.10
C LEU A 202 -5.22 3.38 -6.00
N ARG A 203 -4.54 2.36 -5.48
CA ARG A 203 -3.50 2.54 -4.47
C ARG A 203 -2.28 3.27 -5.04
N GLU A 204 -1.79 2.88 -6.21
CA GLU A 204 -0.64 3.54 -6.84
C GLU A 204 -0.95 5.01 -7.17
N LEU A 205 -2.13 5.28 -7.72
CA LEU A 205 -2.59 6.63 -8.02
C LEU A 205 -2.86 7.47 -6.76
N SER A 206 -3.30 6.86 -5.66
CA SER A 206 -3.48 7.57 -4.38
C SER A 206 -2.15 7.87 -3.68
N ASP A 207 -1.13 7.05 -3.95
CA ASP A 207 0.21 7.19 -3.40
C ASP A 207 1.01 8.30 -4.12
N ASP A 208 0.71 8.59 -5.40
CA ASP A 208 1.30 9.70 -6.16
C ASP A 208 0.56 11.02 -5.91
N GLN A 209 1.02 11.77 -4.90
CA GLN A 209 0.33 12.97 -4.43
C GLN A 209 0.48 14.20 -5.33
N LYS A 210 1.42 14.18 -6.29
CA LYS A 210 1.70 15.35 -7.14
C LYS A 210 0.64 15.52 -8.24
N THR A 211 -0.10 14.46 -8.56
CA THR A 211 -0.93 14.31 -9.76
C THR A 211 -2.26 13.63 -9.43
N ILE A 212 -2.82 13.84 -8.23
CA ILE A 212 -4.08 13.21 -7.83
C ILE A 212 -5.21 13.71 -8.74
N ASP A 213 -5.54 12.91 -9.75
CA ASP A 213 -6.76 13.05 -10.52
C ASP A 213 -7.91 12.40 -9.75
N LYS A 214 -8.59 13.23 -8.96
CA LYS A 214 -9.74 12.81 -8.16
C LYS A 214 -10.87 12.23 -9.01
N GLU A 215 -11.11 12.77 -10.19
CA GLU A 215 -12.19 12.30 -11.07
C GLU A 215 -11.87 10.90 -11.60
N LEU A 216 -10.63 10.67 -12.04
CA LEU A 216 -10.16 9.35 -12.45
C LEU A 216 -10.30 8.31 -11.32
N LEU A 217 -9.87 8.65 -10.09
CA LEU A 217 -9.99 7.77 -8.93
C LEU A 217 -11.43 7.39 -8.62
N VAL A 218 -12.36 8.35 -8.67
CA VAL A 218 -13.78 8.10 -8.45
C VAL A 218 -14.35 7.24 -9.58
N ASN A 219 -14.00 7.52 -10.84
CA ASN A 219 -14.45 6.75 -11.99
C ASN A 219 -14.00 5.29 -11.95
N ILE A 220 -12.73 5.02 -11.63
CA ILE A 220 -12.21 3.65 -11.45
C ILE A 220 -12.91 2.97 -10.28
N SER A 221 -13.08 3.67 -9.16
CA SER A 221 -13.73 3.15 -7.96
C SER A 221 -15.17 2.69 -8.25
N ILE A 222 -15.95 3.52 -8.94
CA ILE A 222 -17.33 3.23 -9.34
C ILE A 222 -17.36 2.12 -10.41
N LYS A 223 -16.49 2.16 -11.42
CA LYS A 223 -16.46 1.17 -12.50
C LYS A 223 -16.23 -0.26 -11.99
N TYR A 224 -15.39 -0.44 -10.98
CA TYR A 224 -14.98 -1.77 -10.51
C TYR A 224 -15.50 -2.13 -9.11
N ASP A 225 -16.34 -1.31 -8.47
CA ASP A 225 -16.82 -1.50 -7.09
C ASP A 225 -15.69 -1.65 -6.06
N VAL A 226 -14.66 -0.81 -6.14
CA VAL A 226 -13.53 -0.84 -5.20
C VAL A 226 -13.43 0.50 -4.49
N LEU A 227 -13.46 0.50 -3.16
CA LEU A 227 -13.31 1.72 -2.36
C LEU A 227 -12.00 2.45 -2.64
N CYS A 228 -12.09 3.76 -2.79
CA CYS A 228 -10.96 4.68 -2.77
C CYS A 228 -11.19 5.76 -1.68
N PRO A 229 -10.20 6.61 -1.37
CA PRO A 229 -10.36 7.67 -0.36
C PRO A 229 -11.52 8.66 -0.61
N TYR A 230 -12.09 8.67 -1.82
CA TYR A 230 -13.15 9.58 -2.26
C TYR A 230 -14.52 8.91 -2.46
N THR A 231 -14.65 7.62 -2.19
CA THR A 231 -15.90 6.86 -2.35
C THR A 231 -16.24 6.08 -1.08
N ALA A 232 -17.52 5.79 -0.90
CA ALA A 232 -18.03 5.03 0.24
C ALA A 232 -19.17 4.11 -0.20
N PHE A 233 -19.28 2.94 0.43
CA PHE A 233 -20.46 2.09 0.31
C PHE A 233 -21.48 2.50 1.38
N ILE A 234 -22.68 2.85 0.94
CA ILE A 234 -23.78 3.26 1.82
C ILE A 234 -24.86 2.18 1.75
N GLY A 235 -25.13 1.53 2.88
CA GLY A 235 -26.27 0.63 3.01
C GLY A 235 -27.55 1.45 3.14
N VAL A 236 -28.49 1.28 2.20
CA VAL A 236 -29.81 1.93 2.25
C VAL A 236 -30.88 0.87 2.44
N GLU A 237 -31.52 0.87 3.60
CA GLU A 237 -32.69 0.04 3.87
C GLU A 237 -33.95 0.80 3.41
N ARG A 238 -34.66 0.30 2.40
CA ARG A 238 -35.98 0.84 2.02
C ARG A 238 -37.06 0.04 2.72
N ARG A 239 -37.89 0.70 3.52
CA ARG A 239 -39.05 0.08 4.18
C ARG A 239 -40.34 0.45 3.45
N LEU A 240 -41.18 -0.55 3.19
CA LEU A 240 -42.42 -0.41 2.42
C LEU A 240 -43.62 0.04 3.28
N ASP A 241 -43.52 -0.01 4.62
CA ASP A 241 -44.64 0.26 5.52
C ASP A 241 -44.29 1.34 6.55
N ILE A 242 -44.99 2.47 6.48
CA ILE A 242 -44.88 3.60 7.43
C ILE A 242 -45.65 3.32 8.74
N ASN A 243 -46.51 2.29 8.75
CA ASN A 243 -47.51 2.04 9.81
C ASN A 243 -47.29 0.75 10.62
N SER A 244 -46.17 0.03 10.49
CA SER A 244 -45.91 -1.12 11.35
C SER A 244 -45.50 -0.66 12.76
N GLU A 245 -46.21 -1.14 13.78
CA GLU A 245 -46.03 -0.86 15.22
C GLU A 245 -44.65 -1.25 15.79
N SER A 246 -43.72 -1.73 14.94
CA SER A 246 -42.36 -2.14 15.33
C SER A 246 -41.41 -0.98 15.70
N ASN A 247 -41.89 0.27 15.70
CA ASN A 247 -41.07 1.47 15.91
C ASN A 247 -41.34 2.19 17.26
N ILE A 248 -42.16 1.63 18.15
CA ILE A 248 -42.53 2.29 19.41
C ILE A 248 -41.32 2.46 20.36
N ASP A 249 -40.28 1.64 20.21
CA ASP A 249 -39.13 1.57 21.12
C ASP A 249 -37.79 2.05 20.52
N MET A 250 -37.78 2.70 19.35
CA MET A 250 -36.55 3.22 18.75
C MET A 250 -36.27 4.67 19.16
N GLU A 251 -35.26 4.86 20.01
CA GLU A 251 -34.72 6.19 20.34
C GLU A 251 -33.65 6.64 19.34
N LEU A 252 -33.73 7.91 18.92
CA LEU A 252 -32.67 8.56 18.17
C LEU A 252 -31.44 8.73 19.06
N ARG A 253 -30.36 8.01 18.77
CA ARG A 253 -29.04 8.30 19.32
C ARG A 253 -28.20 9.05 18.29
N GLU A 254 -28.01 10.34 18.54
CA GLU A 254 -26.94 11.09 17.89
C GLU A 254 -25.61 10.58 18.45
N VAL A 255 -24.88 9.80 17.65
CA VAL A 255 -23.52 9.40 18.00
C VAL A 255 -22.61 10.59 17.69
N PRO A 256 -21.98 11.23 18.71
CA PRO A 256 -21.06 12.32 18.45
C PRO A 256 -19.85 11.77 17.72
N ILE A 257 -19.76 12.06 16.42
CA ILE A 257 -18.56 11.82 15.64
C ILE A 257 -17.56 12.89 16.07
N MET A 258 -16.42 12.50 16.65
CA MET A 258 -15.32 13.44 16.85
C MET A 258 -14.71 13.79 15.50
N ILE A 259 -15.11 14.95 14.97
CA ILE A 259 -14.62 15.50 13.71
C ILE A 259 -13.52 16.50 14.04
N SER A 260 -12.32 16.33 13.47
CA SER A 260 -11.24 17.30 13.63
C SER A 260 -11.63 18.65 13.01
N LYS A 261 -11.16 19.77 13.58
CA LYS A 261 -11.54 21.15 13.18
C LYS A 261 -11.38 21.41 11.67
N THR A 262 -10.50 20.69 10.98
CA THR A 262 -10.25 20.80 9.55
C THR A 262 -11.35 20.20 8.66
N CYS A 263 -12.24 19.36 9.18
CA CYS A 263 -13.31 18.69 8.41
C CYS A 263 -14.68 19.39 8.47
N GLN A 264 -14.81 20.52 9.17
CA GLN A 264 -16.11 21.17 9.37
C GLN A 264 -16.72 21.76 8.08
N GLU A 265 -15.90 22.16 7.10
CA GLU A 265 -16.37 22.77 5.85
C GLU A 265 -16.98 21.77 4.85
N SER A 266 -16.73 20.45 5.03
CA SER A 266 -17.24 19.41 4.13
C SER A 266 -18.65 18.92 4.47
N LEU A 267 -19.22 19.35 5.62
CA LEU A 267 -20.47 18.82 6.17
C LEU A 267 -21.74 19.52 5.69
N THR A 268 -21.65 20.71 5.08
CA THR A 268 -22.83 21.41 4.54
C THR A 268 -23.54 20.63 3.43
N ARG A 269 -22.88 19.63 2.84
CA ARG A 269 -23.46 18.74 1.81
C ARG A 269 -24.18 17.50 2.35
N PHE A 270 -24.07 17.18 3.63
CA PHE A 270 -24.59 15.95 4.23
C PHE A 270 -25.74 16.15 5.22
N ARG A 271 -26.22 17.39 5.40
CA ARG A 271 -27.35 17.68 6.33
C ARG A 271 -28.64 16.91 6.00
N ASP A 272 -28.82 16.48 4.75
CA ASP A 272 -30.02 15.73 4.33
C ASP A 272 -29.89 14.21 4.45
N PHE A 273 -28.73 13.69 4.88
CA PHE A 273 -28.53 12.25 5.06
C PHE A 273 -28.70 11.86 6.52
N GLN A 274 -29.91 11.43 6.89
CA GLN A 274 -30.16 10.76 8.17
C GLN A 274 -29.49 9.38 8.15
N ILE A 275 -28.26 9.31 8.67
CA ILE A 275 -27.60 8.03 8.91
C ILE A 275 -28.12 7.48 10.24
N ARG A 276 -29.02 6.50 10.17
CA ARG A 276 -29.45 5.70 11.34
C ARG A 276 -28.56 4.46 11.41
N ILE A 277 -27.81 4.30 12.50
CA ILE A 277 -27.00 3.12 12.77
C ILE A 277 -27.67 2.34 13.90
N PHE A 278 -27.79 1.03 13.75
CA PHE A 278 -28.35 0.10 14.74
C PHE A 278 -27.44 -0.06 15.96
#